data_AF-A0AA51INX2-F1
#
_entry.id   AF-A0AA51INX2-F1
#
_cell.length_a   1.000
_cell.length_b   1.000
_cell.length_c   1.000
_cell.angle_alpha   90.00
_cell.angle_beta   90.00
_cell.angle_gamma   90.00
#
_symmetry.space_group_name_H-M   'P 1'
#
loop_
_entity.id
_entity.type
_entity.pdbx_description
1 polymer ?
#
loop_
_entity_poly.entity_id
_entity_poly.type
_entity_poly.pdbx_seq_one_letter_code
_entity_poly.pdbx_strand_id
1 'polypeptide(L)' 'LPNHVVDERNFRMIRAMQLSMQKIILPKEEWTKYEEDKLYLTPIVEQVKKEREEREKWEK' A
#
# COMPACT_ATOMS: atom_id res chain seq x y z
N LEU A 1 1.79 -9.57 5.06
CA LEU A 1 1.73 -9.48 3.58
C LEU A 1 2.69 -10.51 3.01
N PRO A 2 2.40 -11.15 1.86
CA PRO A 2 3.36 -12.00 1.16
C PRO A 2 4.63 -11.24 0.81
N ASN A 3 5.79 -11.91 0.82
CA ASN A 3 7.10 -11.25 0.63
C ASN A 3 7.19 -10.46 -0.68
N HIS A 4 6.75 -11.04 -1.80
CA HIS A 4 6.76 -10.35 -3.10
C HIS A 4 5.97 -9.03 -3.09
N VAL A 5 4.81 -8.97 -2.42
CA VAL A 5 3.99 -7.75 -2.29
C VAL A 5 4.72 -6.68 -1.47
N VAL A 6 5.46 -7.09 -0.45
CA VAL A 6 6.27 -6.19 0.38
C VAL A 6 7.40 -5.58 -0.44
N ASP A 7 8.13 -6.40 -1.19
CA ASP A 7 9.24 -5.96 -2.02
C ASP A 7 8.76 -5.01 -3.13
N GLU A 8 7.66 -5.33 -3.81
CA GLU A 8 7.04 -4.46 -4.80
C GLU A 8 6.59 -3.12 -4.20
N ARG A 9 5.97 -3.13 -3.00
CA ARG A 9 5.58 -1.91 -2.28
C ARG A 9 6.81 -1.06 -1.96
N ASN A 10 7.86 -1.68 -1.44
CA ASN A 10 9.09 -0.99 -1.07
C ASN A 10 9.74 -0.35 -2.29
N PHE A 11 9.81 -1.06 -3.42
CA PHE A 11 10.32 -0.51 -4.67
C PHE A 11 9.50 0.70 -5.15
N ARG A 12 8.15 0.60 -5.16
CA ARG A 12 7.28 1.73 -5.54
C ARG A 12 7.52 2.97 -4.66
N MET A 13 7.67 2.77 -3.35
CA MET A 13 7.94 3.87 -2.41
C MET A 13 9.32 4.50 -2.64
N ILE A 14 10.36 3.69 -2.82
CA ILE A 14 11.73 4.16 -3.09
C ILE A 14 11.76 4.97 -4.39
N ARG A 15 11.15 4.45 -5.47
CA ARG A 15 11.02 5.14 -6.75
C ARG A 15 10.31 6.49 -6.59
N ALA A 16 9.17 6.52 -5.90
CA ALA A 16 8.44 7.77 -5.65
C ALA A 16 9.27 8.79 -4.84
N MET A 17 10.00 8.32 -3.82
CA MET A 17 10.90 9.15 -3.01
C MET A 17 12.03 9.75 -3.85
N GLN A 18 12.66 8.95 -4.72
CA GLN A 18 13.73 9.40 -5.61
C GLN A 18 13.24 10.48 -6.59
N LEU A 19 12.08 10.27 -7.21
CA LEU A 19 11.46 11.23 -8.13
C LEU A 19 11.16 12.56 -7.41
N SER A 20 10.59 12.48 -6.20
CA SER A 20 10.29 13.63 -5.36
C SER A 20 11.56 14.41 -4.96
N MET A 21 12.64 13.69 -4.65
CA MET A 21 13.95 14.28 -4.33
C MET A 21 14.53 15.03 -5.55
N GLN A 22 14.43 14.44 -6.73
CA GLN A 22 14.92 15.02 -7.99
C GLN A 22 13.98 16.07 -8.60
N LYS A 23 12.79 16.28 -8.01
CA LYS A 23 11.73 17.17 -8.54
C LYS A 23 11.32 16.83 -9.97
N ILE A 24 11.39 15.53 -10.32
CA ILE A 24 10.91 15.00 -11.59
C ILE A 24 9.69 14.13 -11.37
N ILE A 25 8.89 13.97 -12.42
CA ILE A 25 7.73 13.11 -12.45
C ILE A 25 7.97 11.94 -13.40
N LEU A 26 7.14 10.91 -13.30
CA LEU A 26 7.18 9.80 -14.24
C LEU A 26 6.69 10.22 -15.63
N PRO A 27 7.21 9.58 -16.70
CA PRO A 27 6.58 9.61 -18.01
C PRO A 27 5.11 9.20 -17.91
N LYS A 28 4.26 9.80 -18.74
CA LYS A 28 2.79 9.64 -18.66
C LYS A 28 2.35 8.21 -18.91
N GLU A 29 3.11 7.47 -19.72
CA GLU A 29 2.90 6.07 -20.06
C GLU A 29 3.07 5.14 -18.86
N GLU A 30 3.83 5.57 -17.84
CA GLU A 30 4.11 4.81 -16.63
C GLU A 30 3.21 5.21 -15.45
N TRP A 31 2.23 6.09 -15.66
CA TRP A 31 1.30 6.47 -14.62
C TRP A 31 0.33 5.32 -14.36
N THR A 32 0.16 4.97 -13.09
CA THR A 32 -0.83 3.97 -12.68
C THR A 32 -2.21 4.40 -13.17
N LYS A 33 -2.85 3.54 -13.97
CA LYS A 33 -4.22 3.77 -14.41
C LYS A 33 -5.21 3.44 -13.30
N TYR A 34 -6.38 4.05 -13.36
CA TYR A 34 -7.42 3.84 -12.35
C TYR A 34 -7.87 2.38 -12.29
N GLU A 35 -7.98 1.72 -13.44
CA GLU A 35 -8.42 0.32 -13.56
C GLU A 35 -7.36 -0.68 -13.07
N GLU A 36 -6.09 -0.25 -13.04
CA GLU A 36 -4.94 -1.10 -12.66
C GLU A 36 -4.59 -0.97 -11.17
N ASP A 37 -5.13 0.02 -10.46
CA ASP A 37 -4.87 0.25 -9.04
C ASP A 37 -5.56 -0.83 -8.17
N LYS A 38 -4.73 -1.64 -7.52
CA LYS A 38 -5.18 -2.76 -6.69
C LYS A 38 -5.04 -2.42 -5.22
N LEU A 39 -6.14 -2.53 -4.49
CA LEU A 39 -6.19 -2.31 -3.03
C LEU A 39 -5.63 -3.50 -2.24
N TYR A 40 -4.36 -3.86 -2.48
CA TYR A 40 -3.71 -5.05 -1.91
C TYR A 40 -3.58 -5.04 -0.38
N LEU A 41 -3.70 -3.87 0.26
CA LEU A 41 -3.58 -3.71 1.71
C LEU A 41 -4.93 -3.73 2.43
N THR A 42 -6.01 -3.31 1.76
CA THR A 42 -7.33 -3.10 2.36
C THR A 42 -7.88 -4.35 3.06
N PRO A 43 -7.88 -5.55 2.46
CA PRO A 43 -8.41 -6.76 3.12
C PRO A 43 -7.70 -7.09 4.43
N ILE A 44 -6.38 -6.91 4.47
CA ILE A 44 -5.57 -7.18 5.66
C ILE A 44 -5.85 -6.16 6.75
N VAL A 45 -5.97 -4.87 6.39
CA VAL A 45 -6.27 -3.81 7.35
C VAL A 45 -7.67 -3.98 7.94
N GLU A 46 -8.65 -4.37 7.15
CA GLU A 46 -10.00 -4.66 7.63
C GLU A 46 -10.01 -5.82 8.63
N GLN A 47 -9.26 -6.88 8.35
CA GLN A 47 -9.11 -8.00 9.30
C GLN A 47 -8.49 -7.54 10.62
N VAL A 48 -7.37 -6.80 10.58
CA VAL A 48 -6.69 -6.29 11.78
C VAL A 48 -7.61 -5.37 12.60
N LYS A 49 -8.41 -4.52 11.94
CA LYS A 49 -9.41 -3.69 12.62
C LYS A 49 -10.46 -4.53 13.33
N LYS A 50 -11.01 -5.55 12.66
CA LYS A 50 -12.00 -6.46 13.26
C LYS A 50 -11.45 -7.21 14.47
N GLU A 51 -10.24 -7.77 14.37
CA GLU A 51 -9.57 -8.45 15.48
C GLU A 51 -9.34 -7.53 16.68
N ARG A 52 -9.02 -6.26 16.42
CA ARG A 52 -8.86 -5.25 17.46
C ARG A 52 -10.20 -4.92 18.12
N GLU A 53 -11.24 -4.67 17.33
CA GLU A 53 -12.60 -4.37 17.84
C GLU A 53 -13.16 -5.53 18.68
N GLU A 54 -12.91 -6.77 18.28
CA GLU A 54 -13.33 -7.96 19.04
C GLU A 54 -12.66 -8.00 20.42
N ARG A 55 -11.35 -7.77 20.48
CA ARG A 55 -10.59 -7.71 21.73
C ARG A 55 -11.06 -6.59 22.65
N GLU A 56 -11.26 -5.39 22.10
CA GLU A 56 -11.76 -4.25 22.85
C GLU A 56 -13.18 -4.48 23.40
N LYS A 57 -14.01 -5.27 22.70
CA LYS A 57 -15.33 -5.69 23.20
C LYS A 57 -15.24 -6.78 24.27
N TRP A 58 -14.26 -7.67 24.18
CA TRP A 58 -14.05 -8.75 25.14
C TRP A 58 -13.47 -8.25 26.48
N GLU A 59 -12.60 -7.25 26.43
CA GLU A 59 -12.00 -6.62 27.62
C GLU A 59 -12.94 -5.64 28.34
N LYS A 60 -14.11 -5.36 27.76
CA LYS A 60 -15.12 -4.44 28.31
C LYS A 60 -16.23 -5.20 29.04
#